data_AF-A0A6L5FTU6-F1
#
_entry.id   AF-A0A6L5FTU6-F1
#
_cell.length_a   1.000
_cell.length_b   1.000
_cell.length_c   1.000
_cell.angle_alpha   90.00
_cell.angle_beta   90.00
_cell.angle_gamma   90.00
#
_symmetry.space_group_name_H-M   'P 1'
#
loop_
_entity.id
_entity.type
_entity.pdbx_description
1 polymer ?
#
loop_
_entity_poly.entity_id
_entity_poly.type
_entity_poly.pdbx_seq_one_letter_code
_entity_poly.pdbx_strand_id
1 'polypeptide(L)'
;MRSQTRGLDSIAIVPPYERRGILPPPPRQPSGYRTYTDGAVERIRLAKSLQALGFTLDEINGALHSFESGNVDCESEMWRMESVLDRIDAKLKELRRTRREIVSVLKDCRSGRCRFAAGRGSIG
;
A
#
# COMPACT_ATOMS: atom_id res chain seq x y z
N MET A 1 11.50 -10.95 -28.35
CA MET A 1 12.58 -11.73 -27.70
C MET A 1 12.79 -11.16 -26.29
N ARG A 2 12.46 -11.95 -25.26
CA ARG A 2 12.78 -11.81 -23.82
C ARG A 2 12.52 -10.44 -23.13
N SER A 3 11.25 -10.18 -22.77
CA SER A 3 10.94 -9.35 -21.60
C SER A 3 11.06 -10.24 -20.35
N GLN A 4 12.25 -10.24 -19.73
CA GLN A 4 12.46 -10.86 -18.41
C GLN A 4 12.21 -9.78 -17.36
N THR A 5 11.01 -9.75 -16.81
CA THR A 5 10.65 -8.87 -15.69
C THR A 5 11.22 -9.46 -14.39
N ARG A 6 12.55 -9.39 -14.22
CA ARG A 6 13.37 -9.82 -13.06
C ARG A 6 13.05 -9.12 -11.71
N GLY A 7 11.85 -8.57 -11.54
CA GLY A 7 11.51 -7.67 -10.43
C GLY A 7 10.37 -8.12 -9.52
N LEU A 8 9.68 -9.21 -9.82
CA LEU A 8 8.55 -9.71 -9.03
C LEU A 8 8.85 -11.00 -8.27
N ASP A 9 10.08 -11.48 -8.34
CA ASP A 9 10.55 -12.77 -7.84
C ASP A 9 10.67 -12.83 -6.30
N SER A 10 10.09 -11.86 -5.58
CA SER A 10 9.90 -11.95 -4.14
C SER A 10 8.78 -12.95 -3.87
N ILE A 11 9.18 -14.21 -3.66
CA ILE A 11 8.36 -15.39 -3.30
C ILE A 11 7.32 -15.09 -2.19
N ALA A 12 7.51 -14.06 -1.37
CA ALA A 12 6.57 -13.63 -0.33
C ALA A 12 5.44 -12.68 -0.80
N ILE A 13 5.64 -11.91 -1.88
CA ILE A 13 4.72 -10.83 -2.28
C ILE A 13 3.54 -11.39 -3.05
N VAL A 14 3.75 -12.38 -3.93
CA VAL A 14 2.72 -12.84 -4.86
C VAL A 14 1.61 -13.74 -4.26
N PRO A 15 1.91 -14.68 -3.34
CA PRO A 15 0.89 -15.57 -2.77
C PRO A 15 -0.33 -14.88 -2.14
N PRO A 16 -0.22 -13.73 -1.43
CA PRO A 16 -1.41 -13.05 -0.90
C PRO A 16 -2.32 -12.42 -1.97
N TYR A 17 -1.79 -11.96 -3.11
CA TYR A 17 -2.61 -11.39 -4.20
C TYR A 17 -3.27 -12.49 -5.04
N GLU A 18 -2.59 -13.61 -5.29
CA GLU A 18 -3.20 -14.79 -5.95
C GLU A 18 -4.34 -15.38 -5.12
N ARG A 19 -4.12 -15.59 -3.81
CA ARG A 19 -5.15 -16.18 -2.92
C ARG A 19 -6.43 -15.35 -2.83
N ARG A 20 -6.33 -14.03 -3.03
CA ARG A 20 -7.45 -13.10 -2.92
C ARG A 20 -8.04 -12.69 -4.27
N GLY A 21 -7.62 -13.31 -5.38
CA GLY A 21 -8.18 -13.06 -6.71
C GLY A 21 -7.70 -11.77 -7.39
N ILE A 22 -6.82 -11.00 -6.75
CA ILE A 22 -6.26 -9.77 -7.34
C ILE A 22 -5.37 -10.09 -8.53
N LEU A 23 -4.68 -11.24 -8.54
CA LEU A 23 -3.95 -11.70 -9.71
C LEU A 23 -4.65 -12.92 -10.30
N PRO A 24 -4.91 -12.95 -11.62
CA PRO A 24 -5.33 -14.19 -12.25
C PRO A 24 -4.21 -15.23 -12.09
N PRO A 25 -4.55 -16.50 -11.85
CA PRO A 25 -3.55 -17.55 -11.70
C PRO A 25 -2.68 -17.62 -12.96
N PRO A 26 -1.35 -17.52 -12.85
CA PRO A 26 -0.49 -17.52 -14.02
C PRO A 26 -0.58 -18.88 -14.72
N PRO A 27 -0.53 -18.91 -16.07
CA PRO A 27 -0.43 -20.18 -16.79
C PRO A 27 0.83 -20.92 -16.32
N ARG A 28 0.65 -22.16 -15.87
CA ARG A 28 1.77 -23.01 -15.45
C ARG A 28 2.62 -23.34 -16.68
N GLN A 29 3.87 -22.90 -16.66
CA GLN A 29 4.84 -23.37 -17.65
C GLN A 29 5.29 -24.80 -17.32
N PRO A 30 5.67 -25.61 -18.33
CA PRO A 30 6.23 -26.95 -18.12
C PRO A 30 7.48 -26.95 -17.22
N SER A 31 8.19 -25.82 -17.13
CA SER A 31 9.39 -25.61 -16.32
C SER A 31 9.12 -25.40 -14.82
N GLY A 32 7.85 -25.30 -14.39
CA GLY A 32 7.48 -25.05 -12.99
C GLY A 32 7.56 -23.58 -12.55
N TYR A 33 8.04 -22.67 -13.39
CA TYR A 33 8.09 -21.23 -13.11
C TYR A 33 6.76 -20.54 -13.41
N ARG A 34 6.37 -19.59 -12.56
CA ARG A 34 5.23 -18.69 -12.79
C ARG A 34 5.67 -17.53 -13.67
N THR A 35 4.94 -17.25 -14.75
CA THR A 35 5.18 -16.08 -15.60
C THR A 35 4.01 -15.13 -15.46
N TYR A 36 4.28 -13.89 -15.06
CA TYR A 36 3.29 -12.82 -15.00
C TYR A 36 3.42 -11.93 -16.23
N THR A 37 2.28 -11.49 -16.76
CA THR A 37 2.24 -10.50 -17.83
C THR A 37 2.55 -9.11 -17.30
N ASP A 38 2.89 -8.17 -18.18
CA ASP A 38 3.09 -6.76 -17.79
C ASP A 38 1.83 -6.17 -17.12
N GLY A 39 0.63 -6.58 -17.55
CA GLY A 39 -0.63 -6.20 -16.91
C GLY A 39 -0.77 -6.71 -15.46
N ALA A 40 -0.26 -7.90 -15.14
CA ALA A 40 -0.21 -8.38 -13.77
C ALA A 40 0.76 -7.55 -12.90
N VAL A 41 1.86 -7.06 -13.48
CA VAL A 41 2.81 -6.18 -12.77
C VAL A 41 2.16 -4.84 -12.43
N GLU A 42 1.46 -4.23 -13.39
CA GLU A 42 0.74 -2.97 -13.15
C GLU A 42 -0.36 -3.13 -12.11
N ARG A 43 -1.10 -4.24 -12.15
CA ARG A 43 -2.12 -4.56 -11.15
C ARG A 43 -1.57 -4.67 -9.73
N ILE A 44 -0.40 -5.30 -9.56
CA ILE A 44 0.30 -5.34 -8.26
C ILE A 44 0.74 -3.95 -7.82
N ARG A 45 1.26 -3.12 -8.73
CA ARG A 45 1.68 -1.75 -8.40
C ARG A 45 0.48 -0.93 -7.93
N LEU A 46 -0.64 -1.01 -8.63
CA LEU A 46 -1.87 -0.34 -8.23
C LEU A 46 -2.35 -0.83 -6.86
N ALA A 47 -2.43 -2.15 -6.66
CA ALA A 47 -2.83 -2.75 -5.39
C ALA A 47 -1.92 -2.31 -4.23
N LYS A 48 -0.60 -2.24 -4.44
CA LYS A 48 0.36 -1.74 -3.43
C LYS A 48 0.15 -0.27 -3.10
N SER A 49 -0.09 0.58 -4.10
CA SER A 49 -0.38 2.00 -3.87
C SER A 49 -1.66 2.17 -3.05
N LEU A 50 -2.70 1.39 -3.35
CA LEU A 50 -3.95 1.40 -2.58
C LEU A 50 -3.75 0.85 -1.15
N GLN A 51 -2.99 -0.23 -0.97
CA GLN A 51 -2.65 -0.71 0.38
C GLN A 51 -1.87 0.33 1.20
N ALA A 52 -0.98 1.10 0.58
CA ALA A 52 -0.25 2.18 1.25
C ALA A 52 -1.18 3.31 1.72
N LEU A 53 -2.33 3.48 1.07
CA LEU A 53 -3.41 4.40 1.47
C LEU A 53 -4.36 3.77 2.51
N GLY A 54 -4.12 2.52 2.90
CA GLY A 54 -4.82 1.83 3.96
C GLY A 54 -5.84 0.79 3.48
N PHE A 55 -6.00 0.56 2.17
CA PHE A 55 -6.97 -0.39 1.64
C PHE A 55 -6.63 -1.84 2.04
N THR A 56 -7.66 -2.63 2.30
CA THR A 56 -7.54 -4.08 2.39
C THR A 56 -7.48 -4.70 1.00
N LEU A 57 -6.88 -5.89 0.90
CA LEU A 57 -6.84 -6.62 -0.36
C LEU A 57 -8.23 -7.04 -0.84
N ASP A 58 -9.22 -7.17 0.05
CA ASP A 58 -10.58 -7.58 -0.34
C ASP A 58 -11.33 -6.41 -0.98
N GLU A 59 -11.15 -5.18 -0.46
CA GLU A 59 -11.66 -3.95 -1.10
C GLU A 59 -11.03 -3.72 -2.46
N ILE A 60 -9.71 -3.95 -2.58
CA ILE A 60 -8.98 -3.85 -3.84
C ILE A 60 -9.50 -4.88 -4.85
N ASN A 61 -9.71 -6.12 -4.41
CA ASN A 61 -10.25 -7.17 -5.28
C ASN A 61 -11.67 -6.83 -5.75
N GLY A 62 -12.53 -6.35 -4.85
CA GLY A 62 -13.89 -5.94 -5.18
C GLY A 62 -13.94 -4.82 -6.23
N ALA A 63 -13.14 -3.77 -6.05
CA ALA A 63 -13.05 -2.66 -7.01
C ALA A 63 -12.53 -3.13 -8.38
N LEU A 64 -11.49 -3.99 -8.40
CA LEU A 64 -10.94 -4.53 -9.65
C LEU A 64 -11.95 -5.44 -10.38
N HIS A 65 -12.71 -6.27 -9.65
CA HIS A 65 -13.73 -7.14 -10.22
C HIS A 65 -14.92 -6.37 -10.81
N SER A 66 -15.35 -5.28 -10.15
CA SER A 66 -16.41 -4.41 -10.67
C SER A 66 -16.00 -3.76 -11.99
N PHE A 67 -14.75 -3.30 -12.09
CA PHE A 67 -14.21 -2.70 -13.32
C PHE A 67 -14.16 -3.69 -14.50
N GLU A 68 -13.86 -4.97 -14.24
CA GLU A 68 -13.74 -6.00 -15.27
C GLU A 68 -15.08 -6.62 -15.72
N SER A 69 -16.07 -6.64 -14.83
CA SER A 69 -17.36 -7.30 -15.08
C SER A 69 -18.37 -6.42 -15.81
N GLY A 70 -18.09 -5.13 -16.01
CA GLY A 70 -18.98 -4.17 -16.69
C GLY A 70 -20.29 -3.86 -15.95
N ASN A 71 -20.55 -4.53 -14.82
CA ASN A 71 -21.69 -4.31 -13.93
C ASN A 71 -21.26 -3.39 -12.78
N VAL A 72 -21.01 -2.13 -13.12
CA VAL A 72 -20.67 -1.11 -12.13
C VAL A 72 -21.95 -0.42 -11.68
N ASP A 73 -22.38 -0.69 -10.45
CA ASP A 73 -23.35 0.17 -9.77
C ASP A 73 -22.58 1.33 -9.12
N CYS A 74 -22.88 2.54 -9.58
CA CYS A 74 -22.29 3.79 -9.10
C CYS A 74 -22.45 3.95 -7.58
N GLU A 75 -23.54 3.46 -6.99
CA GLU A 75 -23.77 3.56 -5.54
C GLU A 75 -22.74 2.74 -4.75
N SER A 76 -22.48 1.50 -5.18
CA SER A 76 -21.48 0.62 -4.56
C SER A 76 -20.03 1.14 -4.72
N GLU A 77 -19.70 1.73 -5.87
CA GLU A 77 -18.39 2.35 -6.11
C GLU A 77 -18.21 3.61 -5.26
N MET A 78 -19.25 4.45 -5.17
CA MET A 78 -19.22 5.68 -4.40
C MET A 78 -18.95 5.40 -2.92
N TRP A 79 -19.66 4.43 -2.31
CA TRP A 79 -19.43 4.02 -0.93
C TRP A 79 -17.99 3.53 -0.67
N ARG A 80 -17.42 2.78 -1.62
CA ARG A 80 -16.02 2.35 -1.53
C ARG A 80 -15.08 3.57 -1.59
N MET A 81 -15.31 4.48 -2.53
CA MET A 81 -14.49 5.69 -2.70
C MET A 81 -14.57 6.65 -1.49
N GLU A 82 -15.74 6.78 -0.88
CA GLU A 82 -15.95 7.58 0.35
C GLU A 82 -15.18 6.98 1.53
N SER A 83 -15.28 5.67 1.75
CA SER A 83 -14.52 4.98 2.80
C SER A 83 -13.01 5.13 2.61
N VAL A 84 -12.56 5.16 1.36
CA VAL A 84 -11.17 5.42 0.99
C VAL A 84 -10.77 6.84 1.34
N LEU A 85 -11.60 7.82 1.00
CA LEU A 85 -11.35 9.22 1.30
C LEU A 85 -11.23 9.43 2.81
N ASP A 86 -12.13 8.83 3.60
CA ASP A 86 -12.09 8.89 5.07
C ASP A 86 -10.76 8.35 5.64
N ARG A 87 -10.24 7.25 5.09
CA ARG A 87 -8.96 6.66 5.52
C ARG A 87 -7.78 7.54 5.15
N ILE A 88 -7.79 8.12 3.94
CA ILE A 88 -6.77 9.07 3.49
C ILE A 88 -6.77 10.30 4.41
N ASP A 89 -7.95 10.85 4.72
CA ASP A 89 -8.07 12.01 5.59
C ASP A 89 -7.64 11.73 7.04
N ALA A 90 -7.97 10.55 7.56
CA ALA A 90 -7.46 10.09 8.84
C ALA A 90 -5.92 10.01 8.84
N LYS A 91 -5.31 9.47 7.77
CA LYS A 91 -3.86 9.38 7.65
C LYS A 91 -3.20 10.75 7.51
N LEU A 92 -3.79 11.65 6.74
CA LEU A 92 -3.33 13.04 6.62
C LEU A 92 -3.38 13.76 7.98
N LYS A 93 -4.43 13.54 8.77
CA LYS A 93 -4.55 14.10 10.12
C LYS A 93 -3.42 13.61 11.04
N GLU A 94 -3.13 12.31 11.01
CA GLU A 94 -2.02 11.70 11.77
C GLU A 94 -0.68 12.28 11.33
N LEU A 95 -0.38 12.27 10.02
CA LEU A 95 0.88 12.79 9.48
C LEU A 95 1.08 14.28 9.77
N ARG A 96 0.01 15.09 9.71
CA ARG A 96 0.04 16.51 10.10
C ARG A 96 0.36 16.68 11.57
N ARG A 97 -0.15 15.81 12.45
CA ARG A 97 0.19 15.81 13.89
C ARG A 97 1.67 15.49 14.10
N THR A 98 2.15 14.38 13.56
CA THR A 98 3.57 13.98 13.66
C THR A 98 4.50 15.05 13.11
N ARG A 99 4.14 15.67 11.98
CA ARG A 99 4.89 16.80 11.41
C ARG A 99 5.01 17.95 12.40
N ARG A 100 3.90 18.35 13.06
CA ARG A 100 3.94 19.43 14.07
C ARG A 100 4.84 19.08 15.25
N GLU A 101 4.79 17.83 15.71
CA GLU A 101 5.65 17.34 16.80
C GLU A 101 7.14 17.41 16.41
N ILE A 102 7.50 16.92 15.21
CA ILE A 102 8.86 16.98 14.69
C ILE A 102 9.32 18.44 14.54
N VAL A 103 8.49 19.32 13.96
CA VAL A 103 8.83 20.75 13.81
C VAL A 103 9.07 21.40 15.18
N SER A 104 8.27 21.04 16.18
CA SER A 104 8.44 21.53 17.56
C SER A 104 9.77 21.07 18.17
N VAL A 105 10.12 19.79 18.00
CA VAL A 105 11.41 19.24 18.45
C VAL A 105 12.57 19.95 17.76
N LEU A 106 12.50 20.16 16.44
CA LEU A 106 13.54 20.86 15.69
C LEU A 106 13.72 22.30 16.15
N LYS A 107 12.63 23.01 16.48
CA LYS A 107 12.68 24.37 17.03
C LYS A 107 13.45 24.41 18.35
N ASP A 108 13.21 23.45 19.23
CA ASP A 108 13.90 23.36 20.51
C ASP A 108 15.38 23.05 20.33
N CYS A 109 15.72 22.07 19.48
CA CYS A 109 17.11 21.76 19.17
C CYS A 109 17.87 22.98 18.62
N ARG A 110 17.25 23.75 17.70
CA ARG A 110 17.81 25.00 17.17
C ARG A 110 18.01 26.09 18.23
N SER A 111 17.21 26.06 19.29
CA SER A 111 17.35 26.97 20.44
C SER A 111 18.34 26.48 21.50
N GLY A 112 19.09 25.40 21.24
CA GLY A 112 20.03 24.80 22.18
C GLY A 112 19.38 23.89 23.23
N ARG A 113 18.06 23.67 23.17
CA ARG A 113 17.34 22.74 24.05
C ARG A 113 17.14 21.39 23.36
N CYS A 114 17.97 20.41 23.69
CA CYS A 114 17.77 19.05 23.19
C CYS A 114 16.83 18.28 24.12
N ARG A 115 15.57 18.07 23.71
CA ARG A 115 14.59 17.27 24.49
C ARG A 115 15.04 15.82 24.71
N PHE A 116 15.88 15.28 23.81
CA PHE A 116 16.45 13.94 23.95
C PHE A 116 17.67 13.88 24.88
N ALA A 117 18.27 15.02 25.24
CA ALA A 117 19.41 15.05 26.15
C ALA A 117 19.00 14.84 27.62
N ALA A 118 17.75 15.15 27.98
CA ALA A 118 17.23 15.01 29.34
C ALA A 118 17.05 13.55 29.80
N GLY A 119 17.20 12.56 28.92
CA GLY A 119 17.09 11.11 29.24
C GLY A 119 18.40 10.40 29.57
N ARG A 120 19.55 11.10 29.61
CA ARG A 120 20.89 10.52 29.88
C ARG A 120 21.54 11.06 31.15
N GLY A 121 20.80 11.12 32.25
CA GLY A 121 21.36 11.54 33.53
C GLY A 121 20.47 11.20 34.72
N SER A 122 20.52 9.95 35.18
CA SER A 122 20.51 9.59 36.60
C SER A 122 20.66 8.06 36.75
N ILE A 123 21.90 7.59 36.78
CA ILE A 123 22.25 6.38 37.54
C ILE A 123 23.42 6.85 38.41
N GLY A 124 23.05 7.40 39.56
CA GLY A 124 23.92 7.53 40.72
C GLY A 124 23.46 6.51 41.75
#